data_AF-A0A8H4PUN6-F1
#
_entry.id   AF-A0A8H4PUN6-F1
#
_cell.length_a   1.000
_cell.length_b   1.000
_cell.length_c   1.000
_cell.angle_alpha   90.00
_cell.angle_beta   90.00
_cell.angle_gamma   90.00
#
_symmetry.space_group_name_H-M   'P 1'
#
loop_
_entity.id
_entity.type
_entity.pdbx_description
1 polymer ?
#
loop_
_entity_poly.entity_id
_entity_poly.type
_entity_poly.pdbx_seq_one_letter_code
_entity_poly.pdbx_strand_id
1 'polypeptide(L)'
;MAPPNAPPHPYFSVADDRAGLLASLAETVQESLGMAMVFTLVSALKESAEQLVQDRRDAAAQVQEEALLAAEREENKKFHGTPVTPETFLKWRDGFLRDMEDRERRDEEDRLAELKRARVKEPVKLSGRQLWERGLAGKGDEGDDDDGVPTEGLEKLQVEAS
;
A
#
# COMPACT_ATOMS: atom_id res chain seq x y z
N MET A 1 -15.33 -5.53 54.29
CA MET A 1 -14.69 -6.86 54.37
C MET A 1 -15.47 -7.80 53.46
N ALA A 2 -14.86 -8.30 52.40
CA ALA A 2 -15.48 -9.33 51.56
C ALA A 2 -15.62 -10.64 52.38
N PRO A 3 -16.64 -11.47 52.12
CA PRO A 3 -16.75 -12.77 52.76
C PRO A 3 -15.52 -13.63 52.42
N PRO A 4 -15.03 -14.47 53.36
CA PRO A 4 -13.71 -15.13 53.28
C PRO A 4 -13.53 -16.12 52.13
N ASN A 5 -14.52 -16.30 51.25
CA ASN A 5 -14.51 -17.31 50.19
C ASN A 5 -15.06 -16.83 48.84
N ALA A 6 -15.19 -15.52 48.62
CA ALA A 6 -15.55 -14.97 47.31
C ALA A 6 -14.28 -14.58 46.53
N PRO A 7 -14.17 -14.95 45.23
CA PRO A 7 -13.06 -14.48 44.41
C PRO A 7 -13.05 -12.94 44.38
N PRO A 8 -11.86 -12.31 44.41
CA PRO A 8 -11.75 -10.86 44.40
C PRO A 8 -12.35 -10.29 43.11
N HIS A 9 -13.07 -9.17 43.23
CA HIS A 9 -13.66 -8.54 42.05
C HIS A 9 -12.55 -7.93 41.18
N PRO A 10 -12.52 -8.17 39.85
CA PRO A 10 -11.40 -7.76 39.00
C PRO A 10 -11.11 -6.26 39.00
N TYR A 11 -12.15 -5.44 39.18
CA TYR A 11 -12.08 -3.98 39.08
C TYR A 11 -12.41 -3.26 40.39
N PHE A 12 -12.60 -3.98 41.51
CA PHE A 12 -13.06 -3.37 42.76
C PHE A 12 -12.49 -4.05 43.99
N SER A 13 -11.96 -3.27 44.92
CA SER A 13 -11.45 -3.76 46.20
C SER A 13 -11.80 -2.78 47.30
N VAL A 14 -12.60 -3.23 48.26
CA VAL A 14 -12.99 -2.39 49.40
C VAL A 14 -11.79 -1.92 50.21
N ALA A 15 -10.70 -2.69 50.29
CA ALA A 15 -9.52 -2.28 51.04
C ALA A 15 -8.76 -1.14 50.33
N ASP A 16 -8.58 -1.27 49.02
CA ASP A 16 -7.77 -0.35 48.21
C ASP A 16 -8.55 0.92 47.88
N ASP A 17 -9.85 0.77 47.59
CA ASP A 17 -10.71 1.87 47.14
C ASP A 17 -11.31 2.68 48.30
N ARG A 18 -11.16 2.21 49.55
CA ARG A 18 -11.77 2.84 50.75
C ARG A 18 -11.44 4.32 50.88
N ALA A 19 -10.17 4.68 50.74
CA ALA A 19 -9.73 6.06 50.98
C ALA A 19 -10.35 7.02 49.95
N GLY A 20 -10.38 6.63 48.67
CA GLY A 20 -11.00 7.40 47.60
C GLY A 20 -12.51 7.51 47.77
N LEU A 21 -13.18 6.40 48.08
CA LEU A 21 -14.63 6.39 48.33
C LEU A 21 -15.04 7.21 49.56
N LEU A 22 -14.22 7.27 50.60
CA LEU A 22 -14.49 8.15 51.75
C LEU A 22 -14.25 9.62 51.40
N ALA A 23 -13.25 9.92 50.56
CA ALA A 23 -12.99 11.27 50.10
C ALA A 23 -14.13 11.80 49.22
N SER A 24 -14.72 10.98 48.35
CA SER A 24 -15.83 11.39 47.47
C SER A 24 -17.10 11.76 48.25
N LEU A 25 -17.29 11.23 49.46
CA LEU A 25 -18.45 11.54 50.30
C LEU A 25 -18.32 12.87 51.06
N ALA A 26 -17.15 13.50 51.12
CA ALA A 26 -16.92 14.67 51.97
C ALA A 26 -17.88 15.82 51.67
N GLU A 27 -18.14 16.07 50.39
CA GLU A 27 -19.08 17.11 49.93
C GLU A 27 -20.52 16.76 50.32
N THR A 28 -20.98 15.55 50.02
CA THR A 28 -22.33 15.07 50.36
C THR A 28 -22.59 15.10 51.87
N VAL A 29 -21.57 14.81 52.69
CA VAL A 29 -21.66 14.92 54.15
C VAL A 29 -21.91 16.36 54.56
N GLN A 30 -21.16 17.31 53.99
CA GLN A 30 -21.27 18.73 54.34
C GLN A 30 -22.61 19.33 53.93
N GLU A 31 -23.14 18.94 52.77
CA GLU A 31 -24.46 19.37 52.28
C GLU A 31 -25.61 18.78 53.09
N SER A 32 -25.43 17.58 53.64
CA SER A 32 -26.46 16.86 54.41
C SER A 32 -26.46 17.22 55.91
N LEU A 33 -25.62 18.16 56.35
CA LEU A 33 -25.57 18.58 57.75
C LEU A 33 -26.91 19.18 58.20
N GLY A 34 -27.47 18.64 59.27
CA GLY A 34 -28.78 19.06 59.80
C GLY A 34 -29.98 18.36 59.16
N MET A 35 -29.76 17.44 58.22
CA MET A 35 -30.79 16.60 57.60
C MET A 35 -30.50 15.10 57.83
N ALA A 36 -31.48 14.24 57.55
CA ALA A 36 -31.27 12.78 57.61
C ALA A 36 -30.33 12.33 56.47
N MET A 37 -29.11 11.92 56.83
CA MET A 37 -28.01 11.70 55.88
C MET A 37 -27.79 10.24 55.43
N VAL A 38 -28.37 9.25 56.13
CA VAL A 38 -28.02 7.83 55.93
C VAL A 38 -28.29 7.35 54.50
N PHE A 39 -29.50 7.59 53.99
CA PHE A 39 -29.86 7.17 52.64
C PHE A 39 -29.01 7.89 51.58
N THR A 40 -28.83 9.19 51.71
CA THR A 40 -28.04 10.02 50.79
C THR A 40 -26.60 9.52 50.69
N LEU A 41 -25.95 9.26 51.82
CA LEU A 41 -24.58 8.76 51.84
C LEU A 41 -24.44 7.36 51.25
N VAL A 42 -25.40 6.47 51.53
CA VAL A 42 -25.39 5.12 50.95
C VAL A 42 -25.56 5.17 49.44
N SER A 43 -26.47 6.00 48.94
CA SER A 43 -26.69 6.19 47.50
C SER A 43 -25.46 6.79 46.82
N ALA A 44 -24.89 7.87 47.37
CA ALA A 44 -23.70 8.51 46.83
C ALA A 44 -22.46 7.57 46.84
N LEU A 45 -22.30 6.77 47.90
CA LEU A 45 -21.22 5.79 47.99
C LEU A 45 -21.37 4.69 46.94
N LYS A 46 -22.60 4.21 46.74
CA LYS A 46 -22.91 3.20 45.74
C LYS A 46 -22.59 3.74 44.34
N GLU A 47 -23.06 4.93 44.00
CA GLU A 47 -22.80 5.56 42.70
C GLU A 47 -21.30 5.78 42.48
N SER A 48 -20.57 6.27 43.50
CA SER A 48 -19.11 6.44 43.42
C SER A 48 -18.38 5.11 43.17
N ALA A 49 -18.82 4.03 43.81
CA ALA A 49 -18.23 2.70 43.62
C ALA A 49 -18.55 2.12 42.24
N GLU A 50 -19.78 2.31 41.74
CA GLU A 50 -20.17 1.92 40.39
C GLU A 50 -19.37 2.67 39.33
N GLN A 51 -19.19 3.99 39.49
CA GLN A 51 -18.38 4.81 38.59
C GLN A 51 -16.92 4.33 38.56
N LEU A 52 -16.32 4.08 39.72
CA LEU A 52 -14.93 3.59 39.81
C LEU A 52 -14.74 2.24 39.09
N VAL A 53 -15.74 1.36 39.13
CA VAL A 53 -15.72 0.09 38.38
C VAL A 53 -15.83 0.32 36.88
N GLN A 54 -16.67 1.26 36.43
CA GLN A 54 -16.79 1.59 35.01
C GLN A 54 -15.50 2.22 34.48
N ASP A 55 -14.93 3.19 35.19
CA ASP A 55 -13.70 3.87 34.77
C ASP A 55 -12.55 2.87 34.56
N ARG A 56 -12.42 1.88 35.45
CA ARG A 56 -11.41 0.82 35.33
C ARG A 56 -11.68 -0.14 34.16
N ARG A 57 -12.95 -0.41 33.87
CA ARG A 57 -13.34 -1.23 32.70
C ARG A 57 -13.06 -0.50 31.40
N ASP A 58 -13.39 0.78 31.34
CA ASP A 58 -13.17 1.63 30.17
C ASP A 58 -11.67 1.80 29.92
N ALA A 59 -10.87 2.01 30.97
CA ALA A 59 -9.42 2.05 30.85
C ALA A 59 -8.84 0.73 30.31
N ALA A 60 -9.33 -0.42 30.82
CA ALA A 60 -8.91 -1.72 30.31
C ALA A 60 -9.32 -1.95 28.85
N ALA A 61 -10.52 -1.52 28.47
CA ALA A 61 -11.01 -1.62 27.09
C ALA A 61 -10.19 -0.72 26.13
N GLN A 62 -9.87 0.51 26.54
CA GLN A 62 -9.06 1.44 25.75
C GLN A 62 -7.66 0.89 25.48
N VAL A 63 -7.01 0.26 26.46
CA VAL A 63 -5.69 -0.37 26.26
C VAL A 63 -5.76 -1.50 25.23
N GLN A 64 -6.83 -2.29 25.26
CA GLN A 64 -7.04 -3.36 24.27
C GLN A 64 -7.31 -2.80 22.88
N GLU A 65 -8.15 -1.77 22.78
CA GLU A 65 -8.45 -1.09 21.51
C GLU A 65 -7.21 -0.45 20.92
N GLU A 66 -6.39 0.23 21.73
CA GLU A 66 -5.13 0.83 21.27
C GLU A 66 -4.14 -0.22 20.76
N ALA A 67 -4.06 -1.38 21.44
CA ALA A 67 -3.23 -2.49 21.00
C ALA A 67 -3.72 -3.07 19.65
N LEU A 68 -5.03 -3.21 19.46
CA LEU A 68 -5.63 -3.65 18.20
C LEU A 68 -5.38 -2.64 17.07
N LEU A 69 -5.59 -1.35 17.32
CA LEU A 69 -5.30 -0.28 16.36
C LEU A 69 -3.81 -0.18 16.02
N ALA A 70 -2.92 -0.47 16.97
CA ALA A 70 -1.49 -0.54 16.72
C ALA A 70 -1.13 -1.70 15.78
N ALA A 71 -1.69 -2.89 16.01
CA ALA A 71 -1.52 -4.04 15.14
C ALA A 71 -2.08 -3.77 13.72
N GLU A 72 -3.26 -3.15 13.61
CA GLU A 72 -3.85 -2.77 12.34
C GLU A 72 -2.98 -1.73 11.59
N ARG A 73 -2.41 -0.75 12.30
CA ARG A 73 -1.47 0.21 11.69
C ARG A 73 -0.21 -0.48 11.17
N GLU A 74 0.30 -1.50 11.84
CA GLU A 74 1.47 -2.27 11.37
C GLU A 74 1.14 -3.13 10.14
N GLU A 75 -0.05 -3.73 10.10
CA GLU A 75 -0.57 -4.42 8.94
C GLU A 75 -0.74 -3.45 7.76
N ASN A 76 -1.38 -2.30 7.98
CA ASN A 76 -1.66 -1.32 6.93
C ASN A 76 -0.38 -0.69 6.35
N LYS A 77 0.67 -0.50 7.17
CA LYS A 77 2.00 -0.09 6.68
C LYS A 77 2.59 -1.07 5.66
N LYS A 78 2.32 -2.37 5.78
CA LYS A 78 2.74 -3.39 4.79
C LYS A 78 1.90 -3.32 3.51
N PHE A 79 0.66 -2.82 3.62
CA PHE A 79 -0.28 -2.71 2.52
C PHE A 79 -0.17 -1.42 1.71
N HIS A 80 0.58 -0.42 2.18
CA HIS A 80 0.94 0.72 1.34
C HIS A 80 2.03 0.31 0.34
N GLY A 81 1.65 0.19 -0.93
CA GLY A 81 2.60 0.11 -2.04
C GLY A 81 3.52 1.34 -2.09
N THR A 82 4.53 1.32 -2.97
CA THR A 82 5.38 2.50 -3.16
C THR A 82 4.54 3.64 -3.74
N PRO A 83 4.39 4.79 -3.05
CA PRO A 83 3.65 5.91 -3.59
C PRO A 83 4.31 6.38 -4.88
N VAL A 84 3.52 6.54 -5.94
CA VAL A 84 4.01 7.01 -7.24
C VAL A 84 4.23 8.52 -7.16
N THR A 85 5.36 8.90 -6.58
CA THR A 85 5.92 10.26 -6.63
C THR A 85 6.64 10.49 -7.96
N PRO A 86 6.88 11.75 -8.39
CA PRO A 86 7.63 12.04 -9.63
C PRO A 86 9.00 11.34 -9.67
N GLU A 87 9.72 11.31 -8.55
CA GLU A 87 11.04 10.68 -8.45
C GLU A 87 10.97 9.15 -8.58
N THR A 88 10.00 8.51 -7.93
CA THR A 88 9.78 7.05 -8.04
C THR A 88 9.28 6.67 -9.44
N PHE A 89 8.47 7.54 -10.07
CA PHE A 89 7.98 7.32 -11.43
C PHE A 89 9.12 7.41 -12.44
N LEU A 90 10.03 8.39 -12.31
CA LEU A 90 11.19 8.51 -13.20
C LEU A 90 12.10 7.27 -13.10
N LYS A 91 12.42 6.82 -11.89
CA LYS A 91 13.20 5.58 -11.68
C LYS A 91 12.52 4.36 -12.30
N TRP A 92 11.20 4.23 -12.10
CA TRP A 92 10.42 3.16 -12.70
C TRP A 92 10.42 3.24 -14.23
N ARG A 93 10.19 4.42 -14.79
CA ARG A 93 10.17 4.68 -16.24
C ARG A 93 11.52 4.34 -16.88
N ASP A 94 12.61 4.75 -16.27
CA ASP A 94 13.95 4.49 -16.79
C ASP A 94 14.25 2.97 -16.78
N GLY A 95 13.80 2.25 -15.74
CA GLY A 95 13.83 0.78 -15.72
C GLY A 95 12.96 0.13 -16.79
N PHE A 96 11.75 0.65 -16.99
CA PHE A 96 10.82 0.15 -18.01
C PHE A 96 11.34 0.35 -19.45
N LEU A 97 11.89 1.54 -19.74
CA LEU A 97 12.47 1.83 -21.06
C LEU A 97 13.66 0.91 -21.36
N ARG A 98 14.49 0.64 -20.36
CA ARG A 98 15.61 -0.30 -20.50
C ARG A 98 15.13 -1.73 -20.77
N ASP A 99 14.09 -2.19 -20.08
CA ASP A 99 13.52 -3.52 -20.30
C ASP A 99 12.92 -3.67 -21.70
N MET A 100 12.26 -2.62 -22.20
CA MET A 100 11.74 -2.57 -23.57
C MET A 100 12.85 -2.62 -24.63
N GLU A 101 13.92 -1.85 -24.45
CA GLU A 101 15.10 -1.88 -25.34
C GLU A 101 15.79 -3.25 -25.30
N ASP A 102 15.96 -3.84 -24.11
CA ASP A 102 16.52 -5.18 -23.95
C ASP A 102 15.65 -6.25 -24.62
N ARG A 103 14.32 -6.10 -24.61
CA ARG A 103 13.40 -6.99 -25.31
C ARG A 103 13.50 -6.83 -26.83
N GLU A 104 13.47 -5.60 -27.33
CA GLU A 104 13.62 -5.33 -28.77
C GLU A 104 14.95 -5.86 -29.31
N ARG A 105 16.05 -5.70 -28.54
CA ARG A 105 17.34 -6.28 -28.91
C ARG A 105 17.29 -7.80 -28.98
N ARG A 106 16.67 -8.46 -28.00
CA ARG A 106 16.52 -9.93 -28.01
C ARG A 106 15.67 -10.40 -29.19
N ASP A 107 14.57 -9.73 -29.47
CA ASP A 107 13.68 -10.07 -30.58
C ASP A 107 14.41 -9.92 -31.93
N GLU A 108 15.23 -8.88 -32.11
CA GLU A 108 16.05 -8.70 -33.31
C GLU A 108 17.19 -9.73 -33.39
N GLU A 109 17.85 -10.04 -32.28
CA GLU A 109 18.88 -11.09 -32.20
C GLU A 109 18.30 -12.47 -32.55
N ASP A 110 17.12 -12.81 -32.02
CA ASP A 110 16.41 -14.06 -32.29
C ASP A 110 15.95 -14.12 -33.76
N ARG A 111 15.41 -13.03 -34.30
CA ARG A 111 15.05 -12.92 -35.72
C ARG A 111 16.26 -13.10 -36.63
N LEU A 112 17.39 -12.46 -36.30
CA LEU A 112 18.64 -12.61 -37.03
C LEU A 112 19.21 -14.04 -36.90
N ALA A 113 19.07 -14.67 -35.74
CA ALA A 113 19.48 -16.05 -35.52
C ALA A 113 18.59 -17.05 -36.29
N GLU A 114 17.29 -16.80 -36.37
CA GLU A 114 16.35 -17.60 -37.16
C GLU A 114 16.64 -17.48 -38.66
N LEU A 115 16.83 -16.26 -39.18
CA LEU A 115 17.23 -16.02 -40.57
C LEU A 115 18.57 -16.68 -40.91
N LYS A 116 19.54 -16.64 -40.00
CA LYS A 116 20.84 -17.33 -40.15
C LYS A 116 20.69 -18.86 -40.13
N ARG A 117 19.84 -19.41 -39.25
CA ARG A 117 19.56 -20.87 -39.17
C ARG A 117 18.79 -21.38 -40.39
N ALA A 118 17.86 -20.59 -40.92
CA ALA A 118 17.04 -20.94 -42.07
C ALA A 118 17.82 -20.92 -43.41
N ARG A 119 19.05 -20.38 -43.46
CA ARG A 119 19.86 -20.19 -44.69
C ARG A 119 19.08 -19.48 -45.82
N VAL A 120 18.03 -18.73 -45.48
CA VAL A 120 17.24 -17.95 -46.43
C VAL A 120 17.96 -16.62 -46.64
N LYS A 121 18.53 -16.41 -47.83
CA LYS A 121 19.07 -15.11 -48.28
C LYS A 121 17.92 -14.19 -48.73
N GLU A 122 16.91 -13.99 -47.88
CA GLU A 122 15.94 -12.93 -48.12
C GLU A 122 16.46 -11.65 -47.46
N PRO A 123 16.55 -10.52 -48.21
CA PRO A 123 16.95 -9.25 -47.62
C PRO A 123 15.94 -8.87 -46.53
N VAL A 124 16.43 -8.33 -45.41
CA VAL A 124 15.59 -7.89 -44.30
C VAL A 124 14.55 -6.91 -44.83
N LYS A 125 13.28 -7.34 -44.89
CA LYS A 125 12.17 -6.51 -45.36
C LYS A 125 12.01 -5.35 -44.38
N LEU A 126 12.44 -4.17 -44.83
CA LEU A 126 12.32 -2.92 -44.09
C LEU A 126 10.84 -2.57 -43.93
N SER A 127 10.47 -2.01 -42.78
CA SER A 127 9.10 -1.54 -42.57
C SER A 127 8.80 -0.34 -43.47
N GLY A 128 7.53 -0.10 -43.80
CA GLY A 128 7.12 1.03 -44.65
C GLY A 128 7.60 2.40 -44.12
N ARG A 129 7.70 2.55 -42.79
CA ARG A 129 8.29 3.73 -42.15
C ARG A 129 9.79 3.86 -42.43
N GLN A 130 10.54 2.76 -42.33
CA GLN A 130 11.98 2.74 -42.61
C GLN A 130 12.29 3.00 -44.09
N LEU A 131 11.44 2.53 -45.00
CA LEU A 131 11.55 2.83 -46.44
C LEU A 131 11.34 4.31 -46.74
N TRP A 132 10.40 4.95 -46.04
CA TRP A 132 10.12 6.38 -46.18
C TRP A 132 11.23 7.25 -45.58
N GLU A 133 11.70 6.95 -44.36
CA GLU A 133 12.79 7.69 -43.69
C GLU A 133 14.13 7.59 -44.46
N ARG A 134 14.35 6.49 -45.22
CA ARG A 134 15.53 6.31 -46.08
C ARG A 134 15.34 6.84 -47.51
N GLY A 135 14.19 7.44 -47.83
CA GLY A 135 13.91 8.00 -49.16
C GLY A 135 13.82 6.97 -50.29
N LEU A 136 13.60 5.71 -49.96
CA LEU A 136 13.41 4.60 -50.90
C LEU A 136 11.96 4.48 -51.38
N ALA A 137 11.02 5.12 -50.66
CA ALA A 137 9.62 5.21 -51.05
C ALA A 137 9.47 6.22 -52.22
N GLY A 138 9.25 5.71 -53.43
CA GLY A 138 8.89 6.51 -54.62
C GLY A 138 10.00 6.74 -55.65
N LYS A 139 11.13 6.01 -55.57
CA LYS A 139 12.22 6.10 -56.56
C LYS A 139 12.23 4.94 -57.58
N GLY A 140 11.06 4.36 -57.85
CA GLY A 140 10.83 3.41 -58.93
C GLY A 140 10.14 4.13 -60.09
N ASP A 141 10.74 4.04 -61.26
CA ASP A 141 10.30 4.62 -62.53
C ASP A 141 8.83 4.26 -62.83
N GLU A 142 8.04 5.26 -63.24
CA GLU A 142 6.60 5.12 -63.55
C GLU A 142 6.42 4.31 -64.85
N GLY A 143 6.20 3.00 -64.73
CA GLY A 143 5.63 2.22 -65.83
C GLY A 143 5.97 0.74 -65.86
N ASP A 144 5.47 -0.05 -64.91
CA ASP A 144 4.94 -1.40 -65.16
C ASP A 144 4.16 -1.88 -63.92
N ASP A 145 3.00 -2.50 -64.12
CA ASP A 145 2.19 -3.13 -63.07
C ASP A 145 2.86 -4.43 -62.57
N ASP A 146 3.90 -4.33 -61.74
CA ASP A 146 4.44 -5.46 -60.97
C ASP A 146 4.63 -5.08 -59.49
N ASP A 147 4.00 -5.85 -58.61
CA ASP A 147 4.02 -5.78 -57.14
C ASP A 147 5.42 -6.15 -56.55
N GLY A 148 6.50 -5.67 -57.19
CA GLY A 148 7.89 -5.92 -56.84
C GLY A 148 8.54 -4.73 -56.15
N VAL A 149 8.99 -4.91 -54.90
CA VAL A 149 9.83 -3.92 -54.18
C VAL A 149 11.08 -3.61 -55.02
N PRO A 150 11.44 -2.34 -55.28
CA PRO A 150 12.61 -1.99 -56.08
C PRO A 150 13.91 -2.54 -55.47
N THR A 151 14.44 -3.62 -56.06
CA THR A 151 15.66 -4.31 -55.59
C THR A 151 16.94 -3.53 -55.92
N GLU A 152 16.93 -2.66 -56.93
CA GLU A 152 18.11 -1.91 -57.39
C GLU A 152 18.65 -0.91 -56.35
N GLY A 153 17.78 -0.36 -55.49
CA GLY A 153 18.19 0.55 -54.42
C GLY A 153 18.87 -0.16 -53.24
N LEU A 154 18.51 -1.42 -52.99
CA LEU A 154 19.12 -2.24 -51.94
C LEU A 154 20.54 -2.70 -52.33
N GLU A 155 20.77 -2.99 -53.61
CA GLU A 155 22.08 -3.43 -54.10
C GLU A 155 23.13 -2.32 -54.05
N LYS A 156 22.78 -1.08 -54.40
CA LYS A 156 23.73 0.06 -54.35
C LYS A 156 24.21 0.36 -52.93
N LEU A 157 23.33 0.25 -51.93
CA LEU A 157 23.70 0.46 -50.53
C LEU A 157 24.62 -0.66 -50.00
N GLN A 158 24.47 -1.88 -50.51
CA GLN A 158 25.30 -3.02 -50.10
C GLN A 158 26.70 -2.98 -50.73
N VAL A 159 26.87 -2.31 -51.87
CA VAL A 159 28.16 -2.12 -52.55
C VAL A 159 28.98 -0.97 -51.96
N GLU A 160 28.34 0.06 -51.38
CA GLU A 160 29.03 1.20 -50.75
C GLU A 160 29.51 0.92 -49.31
N ALA A 161 29.01 -0.14 -48.67
CA ALA A 161 29.33 -0.50 -47.28
C ALA A 161 30.36 -1.65 -47.12
N SER A 162 31.18 -1.92 -48.13
CA SER A 162 32.36 -2.82 -48.04
C SER A 162 33.68 -2.06 -47.97
#